data_AF-A0A832Q6Q6-F1
#
_entry.id   AF-A0A832Q6Q6-F1
#
_cell.length_a   1.000
_cell.length_b   1.000
_cell.length_c   1.000
_cell.angle_alpha   90.00
_cell.angle_beta   90.00
_cell.angle_gamma   90.00
#
_symmetry.space_group_name_H-M   'P 1'
#
loop_
_entity.id
_entity.type
_entity.pdbx_description
1 polymer ?
#
loop_
_entity_poly.entity_id
_entity_poly.type
_entity_poly.pdbx_seq_one_letter_code
_entity_poly.pdbx_strand_id
1 'polypeptide(L)'
;MNPSIRGKLDKLMDRHEELERLLSDAGVIADQERFRTYSREYAELEPVVLCYRQVQSTRQDLDEARSLADENDPELRELAEQ
;
A
#
# COMPACT_ATOMS: atom_id res chain seq x y z
N MET A 1 13.34 2.04 5.88
CA MET A 1 12.25 1.67 6.84
C MET A 1 12.65 0.39 7.56
N ASN A 2 12.44 0.30 8.88
CA ASN A 2 12.78 -0.89 9.67
C ASN A 2 12.01 -2.12 9.13
N PRO A 3 12.67 -3.26 8.83
CA PRO A 3 12.02 -4.46 8.29
C PRO A 3 10.88 -4.99 9.16
N SER A 4 11.01 -4.91 10.48
CA SER A 4 9.99 -5.38 11.43
C SER A 4 8.70 -4.53 11.36
N ILE A 5 8.84 -3.22 11.18
CA ILE A 5 7.69 -2.31 11.02
C ILE A 5 7.01 -2.53 9.67
N ARG A 6 7.80 -2.72 8.61
CA ARG A 6 7.27 -3.05 7.27
C ARG A 6 6.38 -4.29 7.31
N GLY A 7 6.90 -5.40 7.84
CA GLY A 7 6.14 -6.65 7.91
C GLY A 7 4.89 -6.56 8.80
N LYS A 8 4.84 -5.64 9.78
CA LYS A 8 3.61 -5.37 10.54
C LYS A 8 2.59 -4.62 9.69
N LEU A 9 3.01 -3.61 8.94
CA LEU A 9 2.13 -2.83 8.06
C LEU A 9 1.56 -3.70 6.93
N ASP A 10 2.37 -4.58 6.36
CA ASP A 10 1.92 -5.53 5.33
C ASP A 10 0.81 -6.45 5.88
N LYS A 11 0.96 -6.98 7.11
CA LYS A 11 -0.10 -7.76 7.77
C LYS A 11 -1.38 -6.97 8.02
N LEU A 12 -1.28 -5.67 8.33
CA LEU A 12 -2.45 -4.82 8.49
C LEU A 12 -3.18 -4.58 7.16
N MET A 13 -2.43 -4.47 6.05
CA MET A 13 -3.01 -4.42 4.71
C MET A 13 -3.74 -5.72 4.37
N ASP A 14 -3.10 -6.87 4.57
CA ASP A 14 -3.70 -8.18 4.32
C ASP A 14 -5.01 -8.36 5.10
N ARG A 15 -5.01 -7.94 6.37
CA ARG A 15 -6.19 -8.00 7.24
C ARG A 15 -7.30 -7.07 6.76
N HIS A 16 -6.96 -5.85 6.33
CA HIS A 16 -7.94 -4.91 5.80
C HIS A 16 -8.62 -5.46 4.53
N GLU A 17 -7.87 -6.07 3.62
CA GLU A 17 -8.43 -6.72 2.43
C GLU A 17 -9.27 -7.96 2.77
N GLU A 18 -8.88 -8.72 3.79
CA GLU A 18 -9.70 -9.81 4.31
C GLU A 18 -11.04 -9.30 4.85
N LEU A 19 -11.03 -8.21 5.63
CA LEU A 19 -12.24 -7.59 6.16
C LEU A 19 -13.13 -7.05 5.05
N GLU A 20 -12.57 -6.45 4.00
CA GLU A 20 -13.32 -6.00 2.83
C GLU A 20 -14.08 -7.17 2.16
N ARG A 21 -13.41 -8.32 1.99
CA ARG A 21 -14.02 -9.54 1.45
C ARG A 21 -15.11 -10.07 2.39
N LEU A 22 -14.85 -10.12 3.70
CA LEU A 22 -15.83 -10.57 4.69
C LEU A 22 -17.06 -9.67 4.73
N LEU A 23 -16.88 -8.35 4.64
CA LEU A 23 -18.00 -7.39 4.62
C LEU A 23 -18.83 -7.45 3.33
N SER A 24 -18.29 -8.07 2.28
CA SER A 24 -18.99 -8.35 1.03
C SER A 24 -19.70 -9.71 1.02
N ASP A 25 -19.45 -10.57 2.01
CA ASP A 25 -20.05 -11.89 2.12
C ASP A 25 -21.50 -11.83 2.63
N ALA A 26 -22.42 -12.48 1.93
CA ALA A 26 -23.84 -12.47 2.26
C ALA A 26 -24.14 -13.12 3.63
N GLY A 27 -23.36 -14.12 4.04
CA GLY A 27 -23.50 -14.77 5.34
C GLY A 27 -23.09 -13.86 6.48
N VAL A 28 -22.04 -13.05 6.29
CA VAL A 28 -21.63 -12.01 7.24
C VAL A 28 -22.64 -10.87 7.27
N ILE A 29 -23.14 -10.40 6.12
CA ILE A 29 -24.16 -9.33 6.06
C ILE A 29 -25.44 -9.73 6.80
N ALA A 30 -25.83 -11.01 6.71
CA ALA A 30 -26.99 -11.53 7.42
C ALA A 30 -26.77 -11.63 8.95
N ASP A 31 -25.52 -11.70 9.42
CA ASP A 31 -25.15 -11.72 10.83
C ASP A 31 -24.76 -10.32 11.32
N GLN A 32 -25.71 -9.66 11.98
CA GLN A 32 -25.55 -8.27 12.40
C GLN A 32 -24.41 -8.06 13.43
N GLU A 33 -24.09 -9.07 14.25
CA GLU A 33 -23.02 -8.97 15.25
C GLU A 33 -21.65 -9.05 14.57
N ARG A 34 -21.49 -10.02 13.66
CA ARG A 34 -20.25 -10.18 12.87
C ARG A 34 -20.03 -8.99 11.97
N PHE A 35 -21.06 -8.53 11.27
CA PHE A 35 -20.98 -7.36 10.39
C PHE A 35 -20.50 -6.13 11.17
N ARG A 36 -21.14 -5.79 12.31
CA ARG A 36 -20.72 -4.65 13.15
C ARG A 36 -19.29 -4.78 13.69
N THR A 37 -18.85 -5.99 13.98
CA THR A 37 -17.49 -6.23 14.48
C THR A 37 -16.47 -6.01 13.38
N TYR A 38 -16.67 -6.61 12.20
CA TYR A 38 -15.77 -6.43 11.07
C TYR A 38 -15.78 -5.00 10.51
N SER A 39 -16.93 -4.32 10.49
CA SER A 39 -16.99 -2.92 10.05
C SER A 39 -16.19 -1.98 10.96
N ARG A 40 -16.19 -2.23 12.28
CA ARG A 40 -15.39 -1.45 13.22
C ARG A 40 -13.90 -1.69 13.01
N GLU A 41 -13.50 -2.96 12.92
CA GLU A 41 -12.11 -3.33 12.65
C GLU A 41 -11.61 -2.74 11.31
N TYR A 42 -12.43 -2.81 10.25
CA TYR A 42 -12.12 -2.23 8.94
C TYR A 42 -11.86 -0.73 9.05
N ALA A 43 -12.77 0.01 9.68
CA ALA A 43 -12.66 1.47 9.86
C ALA A 43 -11.45 1.87 10.73
N GLU A 44 -11.07 1.05 11.71
CA GLU A 44 -9.88 1.29 12.53
C GLU A 44 -8.58 1.10 11.72
N LEU A 45 -8.55 0.15 10.78
CA LEU A 45 -7.39 -0.13 9.94
C LEU A 45 -7.25 0.82 8.75
N GLU A 46 -8.36 1.31 8.19
CA GLU A 46 -8.41 2.17 7.01
C GLU A 46 -7.38 3.33 7.01
N PRO A 47 -7.28 4.20 8.05
CA PRO A 47 -6.34 5.32 8.02
C PRO A 47 -4.87 4.88 7.93
N VAL A 48 -4.52 3.77 8.58
CA VAL A 48 -3.16 3.23 8.56
C VAL A 48 -2.84 2.64 7.19
N VAL A 49 -3.78 1.88 6.62
CA VAL A 49 -3.64 1.26 5.31
C VAL A 49 -3.55 2.29 4.19
N LEU A 50 -4.40 3.33 4.22
CA LEU A 50 -4.36 4.42 3.24
C LEU A 50 -3.03 5.18 3.27
N CYS A 51 -2.56 5.54 4.47
CA CYS A 51 -1.27 6.19 4.65
C CYS A 51 -0.12 5.33 4.11
N TYR A 52 -0.12 4.04 4.43
CA TYR A 52 0.94 3.14 3.98
C TYR A 52 0.92 2.92 2.47
N ARG A 53 -0.27 2.77 1.84
CA ARG A 53 -0.42 2.72 0.38
C ARG A 53 0.15 3.97 -0.28
N GLN A 54 -0.10 5.15 0.27
CA GLN A 54 0.47 6.40 -0.24
C GLN A 54 1.99 6.41 -0.17
N VAL A 55 2.57 5.97 0.95
CA VAL A 55 4.04 5.84 1.09
C VAL A 55 4.62 4.90 0.03
N GLN A 56 3.94 3.79 -0.27
CA GLN A 56 4.42 2.84 -1.28
C GLN A 56 4.33 3.43 -2.68
N SER A 57 3.22 4.08 -3.03
CA SER A 57 3.07 4.78 -4.32
C SER A 57 4.15 5.84 -4.51
N THR A 58 4.35 6.73 -3.54
CA THR A 58 5.36 7.80 -3.66
C THR A 58 6.79 7.24 -3.78
N ARG A 59 7.07 6.11 -3.15
CA ARG A 59 8.37 5.44 -3.31
C ARG A 59 8.54 4.86 -4.70
N GLN A 60 7.50 4.21 -5.22
CA GLN A 60 7.50 3.69 -6.58
C GLN A 60 7.68 4.84 -7.59
N ASP A 61 6.93 5.93 -7.46
CA ASP A 61 7.05 7.11 -8.32
C ASP A 61 8.49 7.69 -8.28
N LEU A 62 9.11 7.72 -7.09
CA LEU A 62 10.49 8.18 -6.93
C LEU A 62 11.49 7.25 -7.62
N ASP A 63 11.33 5.94 -7.47
CA ASP A 63 12.23 4.94 -8.06
C ASP A 63 12.09 4.92 -9.59
N GLU A 64 10.87 5.09 -10.11
CA GLU A 64 10.59 5.27 -11.54
C GLU A 64 11.23 6.56 -12.09
N ALA A 65 11.04 7.69 -11.41
CA ALA A 65 11.64 8.96 -11.80
C ALA A 65 13.18 8.93 -11.80
N ARG A 66 13.79 8.22 -10.84
CA ARG A 66 15.24 8.00 -10.79
C ARG A 66 15.73 7.14 -11.94
N SER A 67 15.03 6.04 -12.21
CA SER A 67 15.38 5.15 -13.33
C SER A 67 15.32 5.90 -14.66
N LEU A 68 14.27 6.72 -14.85
CA LEU A 68 14.14 7.56 -16.03
C LEU A 68 15.26 8.61 -16.12
N ALA A 69 15.66 9.23 -15.01
CA ALA A 69 16.78 10.18 -15.01
C ALA A 69 18.10 9.49 -15.40
N ASP A 70 18.38 8.31 -14.86
CA ASP A 70 19.58 7.52 -15.18
C ASP A 70 19.59 7.07 -16.66
N GLU A 71 18.42 6.74 -17.23
CA GLU A 71 18.25 6.33 -18.63
C GLU A 71 18.31 7.50 -19.63
N ASN A 72 18.03 8.74 -19.21
CA ASN A 72 18.12 9.92 -20.06
C ASN A 72 19.51 10.59 -20.04
N ASP A 73 20.44 10.11 -19.20
CA ASP A 73 21.84 10.58 -19.10
C ASP A 73 22.94 9.79 -19.90
N PRO A 74 22.66 8.80 -20.78
CA PRO A 74 23.70 8.18 -21.61
C PRO A 74 24.27 9.12 -22.68
N GLU A 75 23.42 9.85 -23.41
CA GLU A 75 23.86 10.77 -24.48
C GLU A 75 24.49 12.06 -23.94
N LEU A 76 24.11 12.50 -22.73
CA LEU A 76 24.66 13.71 -22.09
C LEU A 76 26.07 13.45 -21.51
N ARG A 77 26.37 12.21 -21.08
CA ARG A 77 27.72 11.79 -20.66
C ARG A 77 28.72 11.79 -21.84
N GLU A 78 28.33 11.29 -23.01
CA GLU A 78 29.20 11.31 -24.20
C GLU A 78 29.44 12.72 -24.75
N LEU A 79 28.47 13.63 -24.62
CA LEU A 79 28.63 15.03 -25.04
C LEU A 79 29.49 15.86 -24.05
N ALA A 80 29.57 15.45 -22.78
CA ALA A 80 30.38 16.11 -21.74
C ALA A 80 31.86 15.68 -21.75
N GLU A 81 32.19 14.57 -22.41
CA GLU A 81 33.57 14.08 -22.59
C GLU A 81 34.22 14.52 -23.92
N GLN A 82 33.55 15.39 -24.71
CA GLN A 82 34.12 16.04 -25.92
C GLN A 82 34.57 17.49 -25.67
#